data_AF-A0A661RLZ0-F1
#
_entry.id   AF-A0A661RLZ0-F1
#
_cell.length_a   1.000
_cell.length_b   1.000
_cell.length_c   1.000
_cell.angle_alpha   90.00
_cell.angle_beta   90.00
_cell.angle_gamma   90.00
#
_symmetry.space_group_name_H-M   'P 1'
#
loop_
_entity.id
_entity.type
_entity.pdbx_description
1 polymer ?
#
loop_
_entity_poly.entity_id
_entity_poly.type
_entity_poly.pdbx_seq_one_letter_code
_entity_poly.pdbx_strand_id
1 'polypeptide(L)'
;MYLTHSFVAIKKGTLDYLLFYITEDYVEAQVKLTEQLNPLLEDLGRNLLDKGAVVKAFDRDISDANRELAEKFDQEFTRDIIISINNRMEKPGLLILNSDIQSFNPKEHKWLFISLRSFLEDWGALKVFKMKEFFDILTEAINNGEDLFEEARNYIKMQKAISAHKMIELKPGIFGISWDLKETFNFFKELRK
;
A
#
# COMPACT_ATOMS: atom_id res chain seq x y z
N MET A 1 -13.20 2.80 8.02
CA MET A 1 -12.76 1.56 7.33
C MET A 1 -13.93 0.99 6.54
N TYR A 2 -13.71 0.51 5.32
CA TYR A 2 -14.70 -0.19 4.50
C TYR A 2 -14.39 -1.68 4.46
N LEU A 3 -15.42 -2.50 4.71
CA LEU A 3 -15.40 -3.94 4.48
C LEU A 3 -16.19 -4.25 3.21
N THR A 4 -15.64 -5.09 2.33
CA THR A 4 -16.23 -5.33 1.02
C THR A 4 -16.05 -6.77 0.53
N HIS A 5 -16.95 -7.23 -0.33
CA HIS A 5 -16.79 -8.48 -1.08
C HIS A 5 -15.97 -8.29 -2.37
N SER A 6 -15.84 -7.05 -2.83
CA SER A 6 -15.22 -6.70 -4.11
C SER A 6 -14.48 -5.39 -3.97
N PHE A 7 -13.20 -5.34 -4.36
CA PHE A 7 -12.46 -4.09 -4.32
C PHE A 7 -12.99 -3.14 -5.38
N VAL A 8 -13.32 -3.62 -6.59
CA VAL A 8 -13.76 -2.76 -7.70
C VAL A 8 -15.09 -2.04 -7.44
N ALA A 9 -15.88 -2.51 -6.47
CA ALA A 9 -17.13 -1.87 -6.04
C ALA A 9 -16.91 -0.59 -5.20
N ILE A 10 -15.71 -0.39 -4.64
CA ILE A 10 -15.43 0.74 -3.76
C ILE A 10 -15.25 2.04 -4.56
N LYS A 11 -15.92 3.08 -4.05
CA LYS A 11 -15.86 4.45 -4.56
C LYS A 11 -15.13 5.34 -3.56
N LYS A 12 -14.19 6.15 -4.06
CA LYS A 12 -13.45 7.14 -3.28
C LYS A 12 -14.36 8.27 -2.83
N GLY A 13 -15.28 8.70 -3.69
CA GLY A 13 -16.15 9.84 -3.42
C GLY A 13 -15.33 11.10 -3.12
N THR A 14 -15.60 11.73 -1.97
CA THR A 14 -14.91 12.95 -1.52
C THR A 14 -13.60 12.70 -0.78
N LEU A 15 -13.25 11.44 -0.49
CA LEU A 15 -11.99 11.10 0.18
C LEU A 15 -10.80 11.46 -0.69
N ASP A 16 -9.66 11.79 -0.10
CA ASP A 16 -8.43 12.05 -0.85
C ASP A 16 -7.75 10.73 -1.27
N TYR A 17 -7.79 9.72 -0.39
CA TYR A 17 -7.11 8.43 -0.59
C TYR A 17 -7.97 7.21 -0.23
N LEU A 18 -7.79 6.12 -0.98
CA LEU A 18 -8.22 4.77 -0.63
C LEU A 18 -7.00 3.89 -0.38
N LEU A 19 -6.96 3.22 0.78
CA LEU A 19 -5.87 2.35 1.20
C LEU A 19 -6.37 0.91 1.23
N PHE A 20 -6.11 0.16 0.16
CA PHE A 20 -6.51 -1.24 0.02
C PHE A 20 -5.52 -2.15 0.74
N TYR A 21 -6.01 -2.89 1.74
CA TYR A 21 -5.24 -3.93 2.39
C TYR A 21 -5.25 -5.21 1.55
N ILE A 22 -4.08 -5.59 1.06
CA ILE A 22 -3.86 -6.76 0.19
C ILE A 22 -3.09 -7.81 0.99
N THR A 23 -3.60 -9.02 1.05
CA THR A 23 -2.91 -10.17 1.67
C THR A 23 -2.99 -11.41 0.77
N GLU A 24 -2.24 -12.45 1.07
CA GLU A 24 -2.40 -13.76 0.43
C GLU A 24 -3.49 -14.58 1.09
N ASP A 25 -3.92 -15.62 0.39
CA ASP A 25 -4.87 -16.60 0.90
C ASP A 25 -4.26 -17.41 2.07
N TYR A 26 -5.16 -17.84 2.96
CA TYR A 26 -4.90 -18.39 4.29
C TYR A 26 -3.86 -19.52 4.34
N VAL A 27 -2.73 -19.26 4.99
CA VAL A 27 -1.93 -20.28 5.69
C VAL A 27 -2.03 -19.98 7.18
N GLU A 28 -2.20 -20.99 8.06
CA GLU A 28 -2.43 -20.84 9.52
C GLU A 28 -1.48 -19.84 10.23
N ALA A 29 -0.27 -19.65 9.71
CA ALA A 29 0.69 -18.65 10.19
C ALA A 29 0.20 -17.18 10.05
N GLN A 30 -0.72 -16.89 9.14
CA GLN A 30 -1.28 -15.55 8.89
C GLN A 30 -2.51 -15.21 9.75
N VAL A 31 -3.10 -16.17 10.48
CA VAL A 31 -4.25 -15.90 11.37
C VAL A 31 -3.82 -14.97 12.51
N LYS A 32 -2.70 -15.29 13.18
CA LYS A 32 -2.13 -14.44 14.23
C LYS A 32 -1.70 -13.06 13.73
N LEU A 33 -1.22 -13.00 12.49
CA LEU A 33 -0.88 -11.73 11.86
C LEU A 33 -2.12 -10.88 11.63
N THR A 34 -3.19 -11.47 11.10
CA THR A 34 -4.46 -10.80 10.86
C THR A 34 -5.08 -10.30 12.17
N GLU A 35 -5.03 -11.09 13.24
CA GLU A 35 -5.48 -10.68 14.58
C GLU A 35 -4.71 -9.49 15.14
N GLN A 36 -3.39 -9.44 14.92
CA GLN A 36 -2.55 -8.33 15.37
C GLN A 36 -2.69 -7.07 14.49
N LEU A 37 -2.95 -7.26 13.20
CA LEU A 37 -2.98 -6.17 12.23
C LEU A 37 -4.37 -5.52 12.12
N ASN A 38 -5.46 -6.26 12.31
CA ASN A 38 -6.82 -5.71 12.22
C ASN A 38 -7.03 -4.50 13.16
N PRO A 39 -6.66 -4.53 14.45
CA PRO A 39 -6.80 -3.36 15.32
C PRO A 39 -6.01 -2.16 14.82
N LEU A 40 -4.81 -2.39 14.27
CA LEU A 40 -3.97 -1.32 13.73
C LEU A 40 -4.55 -0.73 12.44
N LEU A 41 -5.17 -1.55 11.59
CA LEU A 41 -5.87 -1.10 10.38
C LEU A 41 -7.15 -0.33 10.72
N GLU A 42 -7.86 -0.73 11.77
CA GLU A 42 -9.01 0.01 12.30
C GLU A 42 -8.58 1.37 12.85
N ASP A 43 -7.51 1.41 13.64
CA ASP A 43 -6.92 2.66 14.15
C ASP A 43 -6.45 3.56 13.01
N LEU A 44 -5.73 3.01 12.02
CA LEU A 44 -5.37 3.73 10.80
C LEU A 44 -6.61 4.32 10.13
N GLY A 45 -7.63 3.47 9.87
CA GLY A 45 -8.87 3.89 9.23
C GLY A 45 -9.65 4.96 10.01
N ARG A 46 -9.54 4.97 11.33
CA ARG A 46 -10.14 6.00 12.20
C ARG A 46 -9.35 7.30 12.15
N ASN A 47 -8.02 7.23 12.15
CA ASN A 47 -7.12 8.38 12.20
C ASN A 47 -6.99 9.12 10.86
N LEU A 48 -7.40 8.49 9.76
CA LEU A 48 -7.52 9.14 8.44
C LEU A 48 -8.70 10.13 8.34
N LEU A 49 -9.61 10.17 9.32
CA LEU A 49 -10.77 11.06 9.34
C LEU A 49 -11.54 11.04 8.00
N ASP A 50 -11.90 12.21 7.45
CA ASP A 50 -12.59 12.36 6.17
C ASP A 50 -11.62 12.43 4.97
N LYS A 51 -10.32 12.17 5.20
CA LYS A 51 -9.27 12.28 4.19
C LYS A 51 -8.98 10.97 3.50
N GLY A 52 -9.28 9.85 4.12
CA GLY A 52 -9.11 8.57 3.47
C GLY A 52 -9.84 7.42 4.15
N ALA A 53 -9.86 6.28 3.48
CA ALA A 53 -10.42 5.07 4.03
C ALA A 53 -9.51 3.87 3.79
N VAL A 54 -9.30 3.09 4.85
CA VAL A 54 -8.80 1.72 4.72
C VAL A 54 -9.91 0.84 4.16
N VAL A 55 -9.60 0.07 3.13
CA VAL A 55 -10.48 -0.88 2.47
C VAL A 55 -9.94 -2.29 2.69
N LYS A 56 -10.77 -3.17 3.23
CA LYS A 56 -10.43 -4.57 3.46
C LYS A 56 -11.51 -5.47 2.86
N ALA A 57 -11.08 -6.52 2.16
CA ALA A 57 -12.00 -7.56 1.71
C ALA A 57 -12.43 -8.43 2.88
N PHE A 58 -13.66 -8.96 2.86
CA PHE A 58 -14.02 -10.02 3.78
C PHE A 58 -13.08 -11.21 3.58
N ASP A 59 -12.74 -11.83 4.70
CA ASP A 59 -11.87 -13.00 4.80
C ASP A 59 -12.22 -14.11 3.77
N ARG A 60 -13.51 -14.36 3.52
CA ARG A 60 -13.97 -15.37 2.55
C ARG A 60 -13.89 -14.95 1.09
N ASP A 61 -13.81 -13.65 0.83
CA ASP A 61 -13.85 -13.05 -0.51
C ASP A 61 -12.48 -12.49 -0.91
N ILE A 62 -11.45 -12.68 -0.08
CA ILE A 62 -10.14 -12.06 -0.27
C ILE A 62 -9.45 -12.52 -1.55
N SER A 63 -9.61 -13.80 -1.90
CA SER A 63 -9.08 -14.38 -3.13
C SER A 63 -9.68 -13.69 -4.37
N ASP A 64 -11.00 -13.50 -4.35
CA ASP A 64 -11.75 -12.87 -5.45
C ASP A 64 -11.44 -11.38 -5.55
N ALA A 65 -11.47 -10.65 -4.43
CA ALA A 65 -11.13 -9.23 -4.39
C ALA A 65 -9.68 -8.96 -4.85
N ASN A 66 -8.73 -9.81 -4.44
CA ASN A 66 -7.35 -9.74 -4.92
C ASN A 66 -7.21 -10.04 -6.41
N ARG A 67 -8.01 -10.98 -6.94
CA ARG A 67 -8.02 -11.30 -8.37
C ARG A 67 -8.53 -10.12 -9.20
N GLU A 68 -9.64 -9.50 -8.79
CA GLU A 68 -10.16 -8.28 -9.44
C GLU A 68 -9.11 -7.16 -9.48
N LEU A 69 -8.35 -7.02 -8.39
CA LEU A 69 -7.27 -6.06 -8.32
C LEU A 69 -6.13 -6.47 -9.27
N ALA A 70 -5.72 -7.73 -9.24
CA ALA A 70 -4.66 -8.24 -10.12
C ALA A 70 -5.00 -8.03 -11.59
N GLU A 71 -6.26 -8.16 -12.02
CA GLU A 71 -6.70 -7.88 -13.39
C GLU A 71 -6.53 -6.41 -13.78
N LYS A 72 -6.69 -5.45 -12.86
CA LYS A 72 -6.38 -4.03 -13.10
C LYS A 72 -4.91 -3.80 -13.36
N PHE A 73 -4.08 -4.58 -12.69
CA PHE A 73 -2.65 -4.55 -12.93
C PHE A 73 -2.29 -5.34 -14.20
N ASP A 74 -2.75 -6.58 -14.47
CA ASP A 74 -2.28 -7.52 -15.54
C ASP A 74 -2.39 -7.08 -17.02
N GLN A 75 -2.61 -5.80 -17.30
CA GLN A 75 -2.40 -5.24 -18.63
C GLN A 75 -0.95 -5.50 -19.09
N GLU A 76 -0.71 -5.88 -20.35
CA GLU A 76 0.60 -6.32 -20.90
C GLU A 76 1.82 -5.48 -20.47
N PHE A 77 1.64 -4.17 -20.28
CA PHE A 77 2.68 -3.25 -19.81
C PHE A 77 3.01 -3.40 -18.32
N THR A 78 2.01 -3.66 -17.51
CA THR A 78 2.18 -3.93 -16.09
C THR A 78 2.56 -5.38 -15.86
N ARG A 79 2.44 -6.30 -16.82
CA ARG A 79 2.92 -7.69 -16.66
C ARG A 79 4.38 -7.78 -16.30
N ASP A 80 5.25 -6.96 -16.88
CA ASP A 80 6.66 -6.93 -16.48
C ASP A 80 6.84 -6.36 -15.06
N ILE A 81 6.02 -5.37 -14.71
CA ILE A 81 5.99 -4.76 -13.38
C ILE A 81 5.48 -5.80 -12.38
N ILE A 82 4.40 -6.52 -12.69
CA ILE A 82 3.76 -7.63 -11.97
C ILE A 82 4.61 -8.88 -11.97
N ILE A 83 5.41 -9.22 -12.96
CA ILE A 83 6.32 -10.35 -12.84
C ILE A 83 7.47 -9.96 -11.90
N SER A 84 7.83 -8.67 -11.86
CA SER A 84 8.68 -8.13 -10.80
C SER A 84 7.93 -7.96 -9.46
N ILE A 85 6.60 -7.85 -9.45
CA ILE A 85 5.72 -7.56 -8.28
C ILE A 85 5.01 -8.84 -7.75
N ASN A 86 4.30 -9.68 -8.48
CA ASN A 86 3.92 -11.04 -8.07
C ASN A 86 5.10 -11.89 -7.57
N ASN A 87 6.35 -11.59 -7.93
CA ASN A 87 7.53 -12.21 -7.29
C ASN A 87 8.14 -11.35 -6.14
N ARG A 88 7.71 -10.09 -5.89
CA ARG A 88 8.29 -9.16 -4.89
C ARG A 88 7.34 -8.20 -4.13
N MET A 89 6.05 -8.14 -4.42
CA MET A 89 5.01 -7.55 -3.58
C MET A 89 4.84 -8.56 -2.48
N GLU A 90 5.73 -8.40 -1.52
CA GLU A 90 5.73 -9.10 -0.28
C GLU A 90 4.44 -8.77 0.46
N LYS A 91 3.41 -9.58 0.19
CA LYS A 91 2.16 -9.52 0.92
C LYS A 91 2.42 -9.97 2.37
N PRO A 92 1.67 -9.43 3.34
CA PRO A 92 0.61 -8.44 3.16
C PRO A 92 1.15 -7.02 2.87
N GLY A 93 0.32 -6.16 2.28
CA GLY A 93 0.68 -4.81 1.86
C GLY A 93 -0.51 -3.83 1.85
N LEU A 94 -0.20 -2.53 1.75
CA LEU A 94 -1.17 -1.47 1.51
C LEU A 94 -0.97 -0.88 0.11
N LEU A 95 -2.01 -0.95 -0.71
CA LEU A 95 -2.08 -0.20 -1.97
C LEU A 95 -2.86 1.09 -1.74
N ILE A 96 -2.19 2.23 -1.95
CA ILE A 96 -2.75 3.57 -1.79
C ILE A 96 -3.06 4.15 -3.16
N LEU A 97 -4.33 4.50 -3.37
CA LEU A 97 -4.83 5.12 -4.59
C LEU A 97 -5.47 6.48 -4.27
N ASN A 98 -5.34 7.44 -5.17
CA ASN A 98 -6.11 8.69 -5.14
C ASN A 98 -7.24 8.73 -6.19
N SER A 99 -7.58 7.57 -6.75
CA SER A 99 -8.61 7.40 -7.77
C SER A 99 -9.53 6.25 -7.40
N ASP A 100 -10.70 6.20 -8.03
CA ASP A 100 -11.58 5.04 -7.95
C ASP A 100 -10.90 3.82 -8.58
N ILE A 101 -10.92 2.70 -7.87
CA ILE A 101 -10.34 1.44 -8.36
C ILE A 101 -11.06 0.90 -9.61
N GLN A 102 -12.33 1.21 -9.80
CA GLN A 102 -13.06 0.81 -11.02
C GLN A 102 -12.43 1.41 -12.28
N SER A 103 -12.08 2.70 -12.24
CA SER A 103 -11.45 3.44 -13.34
C SER A 103 -9.93 3.46 -13.26
N PHE A 104 -9.35 2.84 -12.22
CA PHE A 104 -7.92 2.84 -12.00
C PHE A 104 -7.20 2.16 -13.16
N ASN A 105 -6.16 2.85 -13.61
CA ASN A 105 -5.23 2.42 -14.64
C ASN A 105 -3.82 2.76 -14.13
N PRO A 106 -2.95 1.77 -13.85
CA PRO A 106 -1.62 1.99 -13.28
C PRO A 106 -0.68 2.81 -14.17
N LYS A 107 -1.04 3.02 -15.44
CA LYS A 107 -0.32 3.88 -16.41
C LYS A 107 -0.69 5.35 -16.37
N GLU A 108 -1.82 5.68 -15.76
CA GLU A 108 -2.40 7.03 -15.83
C GLU A 108 -2.64 7.60 -14.44
N HIS A 109 -2.86 6.72 -13.47
CA HIS A 109 -3.20 7.09 -12.11
C HIS A 109 -2.01 6.87 -11.18
N LYS A 110 -1.84 7.81 -10.24
CA LYS A 110 -0.83 7.71 -9.19
C LYS A 110 -1.19 6.57 -8.23
N TRP A 111 -0.21 5.74 -7.87
CA TRP A 111 -0.39 4.69 -6.88
C TRP A 111 0.89 4.43 -6.07
N LEU A 112 0.72 4.06 -4.80
CA LEU A 112 1.80 3.60 -3.92
C LEU A 112 1.48 2.20 -3.43
N PHE A 113 2.44 1.29 -3.48
CA PHE A 113 2.35 0.02 -2.76
C PHE A 113 3.41 -0.04 -1.67
N ILE A 114 2.96 -0.37 -0.47
CA ILE A 114 3.79 -0.48 0.71
C ILE A 114 3.70 -1.92 1.24
N SER A 115 4.81 -2.65 1.18
CA SER A 115 4.92 -3.97 1.80
C SER A 115 4.89 -3.85 3.33
N LEU A 116 4.03 -4.66 3.96
CA LEU A 116 3.98 -4.79 5.42
C LEU A 116 4.78 -5.99 5.94
N ARG A 117 5.27 -6.88 5.06
CA ARG A 117 6.05 -8.08 5.45
C ARG A 117 7.24 -7.75 6.33
N SER A 118 7.79 -6.59 6.12
CA SER A 118 8.97 -6.10 6.81
C SER A 118 8.76 -5.66 8.26
N PHE A 119 7.50 -5.41 8.61
CA PHE A 119 7.06 -5.27 9.98
C PHE A 119 6.83 -6.63 10.64
N LEU A 120 7.06 -7.74 9.94
CA LEU A 120 7.07 -9.06 10.53
C LEU A 120 8.47 -9.36 11.09
N GLU A 121 8.49 -10.09 12.19
CA GLU A 121 9.67 -10.81 12.69
C GLU A 121 9.90 -12.06 11.84
N ASP A 122 11.11 -12.63 11.92
CA ASP A 122 11.47 -13.85 11.17
C ASP A 122 10.55 -15.04 11.50
N TRP A 123 9.98 -15.06 12.71
CA TRP A 123 8.99 -16.05 13.15
C TRP A 123 7.53 -15.66 12.89
N GLY A 124 7.29 -14.57 12.14
CA GLY A 124 5.96 -14.15 11.66
C GLY A 124 5.15 -13.24 12.60
N ALA A 125 5.69 -12.83 13.75
CA ALA A 125 5.00 -11.89 14.64
C ALA A 125 5.10 -10.44 14.14
N LEU A 126 4.09 -9.61 14.41
CA LEU A 126 4.10 -8.21 14.01
C LEU A 126 4.92 -7.34 14.97
N LYS A 127 5.78 -6.48 14.44
CA LYS A 127 6.47 -5.37 15.13
C LYS A 127 5.48 -4.23 15.40
N VAL A 128 4.52 -4.46 16.28
CA VAL A 128 3.37 -3.58 16.56
C VAL A 128 3.80 -2.11 16.74
N PHE A 129 4.84 -1.84 17.53
CA PHE A 129 5.30 -0.47 17.77
C PHE A 129 5.77 0.24 16.50
N LYS A 130 6.54 -0.44 15.64
CA LYS A 130 7.02 0.13 14.37
C LYS A 130 5.89 0.32 13.36
N MET A 131 4.95 -0.63 13.31
CA MET A 131 3.77 -0.52 12.46
C MET A 131 2.91 0.66 12.87
N LYS A 132 2.69 0.84 14.19
CA LYS A 132 1.96 1.99 14.71
C LYS A 132 2.66 3.31 14.40
N GLU A 133 3.97 3.40 14.65
CA GLU A 133 4.76 4.60 14.30
C GLU A 133 4.63 4.93 12.80
N PHE A 134 4.68 3.91 11.95
CA PHE A 134 4.49 4.06 10.51
C PHE A 134 3.09 4.57 10.15
N PHE A 135 2.03 3.97 10.71
CA PHE A 135 0.65 4.42 10.48
C PHE A 135 0.41 5.83 11.01
N ASP A 136 0.94 6.18 12.18
CA ASP A 136 0.83 7.52 12.76
C ASP A 136 1.42 8.56 11.80
N ILE A 137 2.63 8.33 11.28
CA ILE A 137 3.27 9.23 10.31
C ILE A 137 2.46 9.32 9.00
N LEU A 138 2.00 8.18 8.47
CA LEU A 138 1.17 8.17 7.26
C LEU A 138 -0.12 8.97 7.45
N THR A 139 -0.78 8.83 8.61
CA THR A 139 -2.00 9.59 8.92
C THR A 139 -1.73 11.08 9.10
N GLU A 140 -0.62 11.44 9.74
CA GLU A 140 -0.20 12.83 9.91
C GLU A 140 0.01 13.50 8.55
N ALA A 141 0.76 12.86 7.65
CA ALA A 141 1.00 13.36 6.30
C ALA A 141 -0.30 13.58 5.51
N ILE A 142 -1.20 12.58 5.53
CA ILE A 142 -2.51 12.69 4.86
C ILE A 142 -3.36 13.81 5.46
N ASN A 143 -3.42 13.92 6.78
CA ASN A 143 -4.23 14.92 7.46
C ASN A 143 -3.70 16.35 7.27
N ASN A 144 -2.38 16.50 7.13
CA ASN A 144 -1.72 17.77 6.81
C ASN A 144 -1.88 18.16 5.33
N GLY A 145 -2.42 17.28 4.49
CA GLY A 145 -2.65 17.53 3.06
C GLY A 145 -1.40 17.37 2.20
N GLU A 146 -0.41 16.60 2.65
CA GLU A 146 0.79 16.30 1.88
C GLU A 146 0.45 15.42 0.67
N ASP A 147 0.97 15.76 -0.53
CA ASP A 147 0.84 14.87 -1.70
C ASP A 147 1.84 13.72 -1.57
N LEU A 148 1.38 12.63 -0.97
CA LEU A 148 2.16 11.41 -0.76
C LEU A 148 2.91 10.93 -2.02
N PHE A 149 2.37 11.14 -3.23
CA PHE A 149 3.01 10.67 -4.45
C PHE A 149 4.09 11.63 -4.96
N GLU A 150 3.97 12.94 -4.72
CA GLU A 150 5.06 13.88 -5.00
C GLU A 150 6.20 13.65 -4.00
N GLU A 151 5.88 13.52 -2.72
CA GLU A 151 6.85 13.23 -1.68
C GLU A 151 7.60 11.93 -1.97
N ALA A 152 6.87 10.88 -2.32
CA ALA A 152 7.45 9.61 -2.73
C ALA A 152 8.41 9.76 -3.91
N ARG A 153 8.04 10.55 -4.92
CA ARG A 153 8.91 10.83 -6.08
C ARG A 153 10.15 11.63 -5.70
N ASN A 154 10.01 12.63 -4.83
CA ASN A 154 11.12 13.47 -4.39
C ASN A 154 12.13 12.65 -3.60
N TYR A 155 11.66 11.83 -2.68
CA TYR A 155 12.50 10.90 -1.93
C TYR A 155 13.29 9.97 -2.84
N ILE A 156 12.65 9.37 -3.85
CA ILE A 156 13.33 8.50 -4.81
C ILE A 156 14.38 9.25 -5.62
N LYS A 157 14.06 10.48 -6.08
CA LYS A 157 15.04 11.30 -6.81
C LYS A 157 16.28 11.58 -5.94
N MET A 158 16.08 11.89 -4.66
CA MET A 158 17.16 12.09 -3.71
C MET A 158 17.99 10.81 -3.50
N GLN A 159 17.34 9.66 -3.29
CA GLN A 159 18.04 8.39 -3.09
C GLN A 159 18.79 7.92 -4.35
N LYS A 160 18.24 8.15 -5.55
CA LYS A 160 18.92 7.85 -6.83
C LYS A 160 20.14 8.73 -7.07
N ALA A 161 20.12 9.99 -6.62
CA ALA A 161 21.30 10.84 -6.63
C ALA A 161 22.41 10.31 -5.69
N ILE A 162 22.05 9.52 -4.67
CA ILE A 162 22.95 8.97 -3.66
C ILE A 162 23.39 7.52 -3.98
N SER A 163 22.59 6.74 -4.71
CA SER A 163 22.86 5.31 -4.95
C SER A 163 22.30 4.80 -6.29
N ALA A 164 23.16 4.76 -7.31
CA ALA A 164 22.78 4.41 -8.69
C ALA A 164 22.47 2.92 -8.96
N HIS A 165 22.32 2.04 -7.95
CA HIS A 165 22.30 0.59 -8.20
C HIS A 165 21.17 -0.22 -7.54
N LYS A 166 20.36 0.38 -6.67
CA LYS A 166 19.21 -0.32 -6.10
C LYS A 166 18.17 0.74 -5.84
N MET A 167 17.11 0.81 -6.65
CA MET A 167 15.75 1.21 -6.26
C MET A 167 14.92 1.66 -7.45
N ILE A 168 13.81 0.93 -7.63
CA ILE A 168 12.56 1.34 -8.28
C ILE A 168 12.73 1.77 -9.74
N GLU A 169 12.38 0.84 -10.64
CA GLU A 169 12.11 1.15 -12.04
C GLU A 169 10.87 2.05 -12.15
N LEU A 170 11.05 3.35 -11.93
CA LEU A 170 10.26 4.36 -12.62
C LEU A 170 10.60 4.22 -14.13
N LYS A 171 9.96 3.29 -14.84
CA LYS A 171 9.98 3.38 -16.32
C LYS A 171 9.22 4.65 -16.71
N PRO A 172 9.70 5.42 -17.70
CA PRO A 172 8.95 6.56 -18.22
C PRO A 172 7.54 6.12 -18.62
N GLY A 173 6.50 6.76 -18.06
CA GLY A 173 5.09 6.42 -18.29
C GLY A 173 4.41 5.54 -17.23
N ILE A 174 5.10 5.19 -16.13
CA ILE A 174 4.49 4.52 -14.96
C ILE A 174 4.29 5.56 -13.85
N PHE A 175 3.06 5.71 -13.33
CA PHE A 175 2.72 6.63 -12.23
C PHE A 175 2.76 5.96 -10.84
N GLY A 176 3.48 4.85 -10.72
CA GLY A 176 3.48 3.96 -9.58
C GLY A 176 4.80 3.85 -8.87
N ILE A 177 4.76 3.72 -7.54
CA ILE A 177 5.93 3.44 -6.70
C ILE A 177 5.65 2.24 -5.81
N SER A 178 6.58 1.29 -5.79
CA SER A 178 6.60 0.17 -4.84
C SER A 178 7.87 0.26 -4.02
N TRP A 179 7.75 0.20 -2.69
CA TRP A 179 8.88 0.30 -1.77
C TRP A 179 9.11 -0.97 -0.95
N ASP A 180 10.39 -1.21 -0.66
CA ASP A 180 10.84 -2.12 0.39
C ASP A 180 10.88 -1.39 1.75
N LEU A 181 11.00 -2.13 2.85
CA LEU A 181 10.96 -1.69 4.24
C LEU A 181 11.80 -0.47 4.54
N LYS A 182 13.09 -0.57 4.20
CA LYS A 182 14.10 0.37 4.66
C LYS A 182 13.85 1.73 4.02
N GLU A 183 13.41 1.72 2.78
CA GLU A 183 13.00 2.91 2.05
C GLU A 183 11.69 3.47 2.59
N THR A 184 10.69 2.62 2.80
CA THR A 184 9.39 3.03 3.32
C THR A 184 9.56 3.74 4.66
N PHE A 185 10.21 3.09 5.63
CA PHE A 185 10.33 3.65 6.97
C PHE A 185 11.21 4.91 7.02
N ASN A 186 12.26 4.98 6.21
CA ASN A 186 13.09 6.18 6.10
C ASN A 186 12.34 7.33 5.41
N PHE A 187 11.60 7.05 4.34
CA PHE A 187 10.76 8.00 3.64
C PHE A 187 9.76 8.67 4.60
N PHE A 188 8.95 7.87 5.29
CA PHE A 188 7.95 8.42 6.22
C PHE A 188 8.64 9.18 7.37
N LYS A 189 9.78 8.72 7.89
CA LYS A 189 10.53 9.50 8.88
C LYS A 189 11.02 10.86 8.36
N GLU A 190 11.29 10.99 7.07
CA GLU A 190 11.65 12.27 6.47
C GLU A 190 10.44 13.21 6.34
N LEU A 191 9.22 12.69 6.15
CA LEU A 191 7.99 13.50 6.14
C LEU A 191 7.72 14.23 7.46
N ARG A 192 8.20 13.68 8.59
CA ARG A 192 7.99 14.28 9.92
C ARG A 192 8.88 15.51 10.20
N LYS A 193 9.83 15.86 9.32
CA LYS A 193 10.80 16.94 9.55
C LYS A 193 10.24 18.31 9.16
#